data_AF-A0A8J4FQK5-F1
#
_entry.id   AF-A0A8J4FQK5-F1
#
_cell.length_a   1.000
_cell.length_b   1.000
_cell.length_c   1.000
_cell.angle_alpha   90.00
_cell.angle_beta   90.00
_cell.angle_gamma   90.00
#
_symmetry.space_group_name_H-M   'P 1'
#
loop_
_entity.id
_entity.type
_entity.pdbx_description
1 polymer ?
#
loop_
_entity_poly.entity_id
_entity_poly.type
_entity_poly.pdbx_seq_one_letter_code
_entity_poly.pdbx_strand_id
1 'polypeptide(L)'
;MLPQKPQYLEYLRLLSHPCGNVHRTLIPECLAANATKQLTLDATPTYYFSPVAPLYLRQLSTLSKIIMMIREPVQRAEVLYSHYVLTGGRWPDRSIDDLANDFLKAINTDTGVATALQRAADCSSGDVFCLANSWRDINGFTLMDTLENKIFAGGLYNYALAVWRYHYFRPGRLLVMDSHAYFDRRVDAMDKVIRFMYGRPMLPSEQTLAATGGVWRKVGVRVVPKLILSAPVRQQLSEFYEQHVMRGLFRMLSDMRDKEGAWMFGFNGEPWNECPGFREFNAAGKSKL
;
A
#
# COMPACT_ATOMS: atom_id res chain seq x y z
N MET A 1 7.13 6.13 -27.46
CA MET A 1 6.16 5.18 -28.03
C MET A 1 6.03 4.03 -27.04
N LEU A 2 4.85 3.79 -26.47
CA LEU A 2 4.64 2.68 -25.52
C LEU A 2 4.21 1.42 -26.29
N PRO A 3 4.68 0.22 -25.91
CA PRO A 3 4.35 -1.00 -26.64
C PRO A 3 2.85 -1.29 -26.56
N GLN A 4 2.30 -1.80 -27.68
CA GLN A 4 0.90 -2.14 -27.82
C GLN A 4 0.51 -3.36 -26.95
N LYS A 5 -0.69 -3.91 -27.17
CA LYS A 5 -1.43 -4.93 -26.41
C LYS A 5 -0.87 -6.38 -26.23
N PRO A 6 0.36 -6.83 -26.62
CA PRO A 6 0.79 -8.21 -26.37
C PRO A 6 0.85 -8.67 -24.90
N GLN A 7 1.04 -7.77 -23.94
CA GLN A 7 1.39 -8.14 -22.56
C GLN A 7 0.27 -8.89 -21.79
N TYR A 8 -1.01 -8.63 -22.06
CA TYR A 8 -2.09 -9.23 -21.27
C TYR A 8 -2.22 -10.75 -21.49
N LEU A 9 -1.98 -11.23 -22.71
CA LEU A 9 -2.04 -12.66 -23.04
C LEU A 9 -0.89 -13.45 -22.46
N GLU A 10 0.31 -12.89 -22.57
CA GLU A 10 1.50 -13.45 -21.97
C GLU A 10 1.36 -13.50 -20.44
N TYR A 11 0.77 -12.45 -19.85
CA TYR A 11 0.44 -12.41 -18.44
C TYR A 11 -0.58 -13.49 -18.02
N LEU A 12 -1.66 -13.69 -18.79
CA LEU A 12 -2.62 -14.79 -18.51
C LEU A 12 -1.95 -16.17 -18.58
N ARG A 13 -0.99 -16.37 -19.50
CA ARG A 13 -0.21 -17.62 -19.58
C ARG A 13 0.73 -17.79 -18.40
N LEU A 14 1.44 -16.74 -17.99
CA LEU A 14 2.31 -16.75 -16.82
C LEU A 14 1.55 -17.09 -15.54
N LEU A 15 0.31 -16.63 -15.42
CA LEU A 15 -0.57 -16.95 -14.29
C LEU A 15 -1.25 -18.33 -14.41
N SER A 16 -0.95 -19.11 -15.45
CA SER A 16 -1.64 -20.37 -15.76
C SER A 16 -3.17 -20.21 -15.79
N HIS A 17 -3.66 -19.04 -16.23
CA HIS A 17 -5.08 -18.76 -16.33
C HIS A 17 -5.69 -19.67 -17.41
N PRO A 18 -6.90 -20.25 -17.21
CA PRO A 18 -7.57 -21.09 -18.21
C PRO A 18 -7.74 -20.42 -19.59
N CYS A 19 -7.77 -19.08 -19.60
CA CYS A 19 -7.87 -18.24 -20.80
C CYS A 19 -6.53 -17.81 -21.40
N GLY A 20 -5.39 -18.24 -20.86
CA GLY A 20 -4.06 -17.92 -21.43
C GLY A 20 -3.79 -18.64 -22.75
N ASN A 21 -4.44 -19.79 -22.96
CA ASN A 21 -4.22 -20.65 -24.14
C ASN A 21 -5.32 -20.55 -25.21
N VAL A 22 -6.37 -19.75 -24.98
CA VAL A 22 -7.45 -19.58 -25.96
C VAL A 22 -7.04 -18.59 -27.06
N HIS A 23 -7.65 -18.73 -28.25
CA HIS A 23 -7.41 -17.82 -29.36
C HIS A 23 -7.74 -16.37 -28.98
N ARG A 24 -6.98 -15.39 -29.50
CA ARG A 24 -7.04 -13.97 -29.11
C ARG A 24 -8.45 -13.38 -29.10
N THR A 25 -9.26 -13.78 -30.08
CA THR A 25 -10.64 -13.31 -30.29
C THR A 25 -11.64 -13.89 -29.28
N LEU A 26 -11.34 -15.02 -28.65
CA LEU A 26 -12.21 -15.74 -27.71
C LEU A 26 -11.90 -15.43 -26.24
N ILE A 27 -10.85 -14.65 -25.98
CA ILE A 27 -10.46 -14.25 -24.62
C ILE A 27 -11.59 -13.51 -23.89
N PRO A 28 -12.31 -12.54 -24.49
CA PRO A 28 -13.38 -11.84 -23.79
C PRO A 28 -14.49 -12.79 -23.33
N GLU A 29 -14.88 -13.76 -24.17
CA GLU A 29 -15.91 -14.76 -23.83
C GLU A 29 -15.40 -15.76 -22.78
N CYS A 30 -14.15 -16.24 -22.91
CA CYS A 30 -13.53 -17.11 -21.91
C CYS A 30 -13.44 -16.42 -20.54
N LEU A 31 -13.04 -15.15 -20.52
CA LEU A 31 -12.98 -14.35 -19.31
C LEU A 31 -14.38 -14.12 -18.75
N ALA A 32 -15.38 -13.80 -19.57
CA ALA A 32 -16.76 -13.63 -19.11
C ALA A 32 -17.34 -14.92 -18.49
N ALA A 33 -17.09 -16.07 -19.11
CA ALA A 33 -17.53 -17.37 -18.63
C ALA A 33 -16.84 -17.79 -17.32
N ASN A 34 -15.55 -17.48 -17.14
CA ASN A 34 -14.77 -17.87 -15.96
C ASN A 34 -14.76 -16.81 -14.84
N ALA A 35 -14.95 -15.53 -15.16
CA ALA A 35 -15.01 -14.43 -14.18
C ALA A 35 -16.17 -14.59 -13.19
N THR A 36 -17.17 -15.42 -13.53
CA THR A 36 -18.28 -15.77 -12.64
C THR A 36 -17.92 -16.85 -11.62
N LYS A 37 -16.78 -17.55 -11.76
CA LYS A 37 -16.41 -18.70 -10.92
C LYS A 37 -15.09 -18.52 -10.16
N GLN A 38 -14.13 -17.79 -10.70
CA GLN A 38 -12.80 -17.61 -10.09
C GLN A 38 -12.25 -16.20 -10.33
N LEU A 39 -11.69 -15.58 -9.29
CA LEU A 39 -10.92 -14.36 -9.39
C LEU A 39 -9.44 -14.68 -9.30
N THR A 40 -8.64 -14.13 -10.21
CA THR A 40 -7.19 -14.18 -10.10
C THR A 40 -6.70 -12.98 -9.32
N LEU A 41 -5.84 -13.23 -8.34
CA LEU A 41 -5.24 -12.24 -7.46
C LEU A 41 -3.73 -12.28 -7.65
N ASP A 42 -3.12 -11.10 -7.77
CA ASP A 42 -1.68 -10.91 -7.67
C ASP A 42 -1.37 -10.03 -6.45
N ALA A 43 -0.36 -10.42 -5.67
CA ALA A 43 0.02 -9.74 -4.44
C ALA A 43 1.51 -9.43 -4.46
N THR A 44 1.84 -8.21 -4.90
CA THR A 44 3.23 -7.73 -5.00
C THR A 44 3.38 -6.42 -4.24
N PRO A 45 3.85 -6.45 -2.97
CA PRO A 45 3.94 -5.25 -2.13
C PRO A 45 4.79 -4.12 -2.72
N THR A 46 5.75 -4.45 -3.60
CA THR A 46 6.63 -3.47 -4.24
C THR A 46 5.94 -2.62 -5.30
N TYR A 47 4.79 -3.05 -5.85
CA TYR A 47 4.02 -2.23 -6.78
C TYR A 47 3.62 -0.89 -6.17
N TYR A 48 3.36 -0.89 -4.86
CA TYR A 48 2.96 0.31 -4.14
C TYR A 48 3.96 1.47 -4.31
N PHE A 49 5.26 1.17 -4.28
CA PHE A 49 6.34 2.17 -4.36
C PHE A 49 6.69 2.55 -5.80
N SER A 50 6.26 1.76 -6.78
CA SER A 50 6.69 1.93 -8.16
C SER A 50 5.94 3.10 -8.82
N PRO A 51 6.64 4.11 -9.36
CA PRO A 51 5.98 5.20 -10.08
C PRO A 51 5.35 4.72 -11.40
N VAL A 52 5.75 3.56 -11.92
CA VAL A 52 5.30 3.02 -13.21
C VAL A 52 4.25 1.93 -13.08
N ALA A 53 4.13 1.25 -11.93
CA ALA A 53 3.13 0.20 -11.72
C ALA A 53 1.68 0.64 -12.06
N PRO A 54 1.16 1.81 -11.61
CA PRO A 54 -0.20 2.21 -11.97
C PRO A 54 -0.39 2.47 -13.48
N LEU A 55 0.65 2.90 -14.18
CA LEU A 55 0.62 3.10 -15.63
C LEU A 55 0.50 1.75 -16.36
N TYR A 56 1.31 0.77 -15.97
CA TYR A 56 1.25 -0.57 -16.55
C TYR A 56 -0.07 -1.26 -16.22
N LEU A 57 -0.55 -1.16 -14.98
CA LEU A 57 -1.84 -1.75 -14.61
C LEU A 57 -2.97 -1.13 -15.43
N ARG A 58 -2.96 0.18 -15.66
CA ARG A 58 -3.95 0.86 -16.53
C ARG A 58 -3.94 0.31 -17.96
N GLN A 59 -2.76 -0.02 -18.49
CA GLN A 59 -2.63 -0.62 -19.81
C GLN A 59 -3.10 -2.08 -19.84
N LEU A 60 -2.80 -2.83 -18.77
CA LEU A 60 -3.17 -4.23 -18.62
C LEU A 60 -4.68 -4.41 -18.45
N SER A 61 -5.29 -3.63 -17.56
CA SER A 61 -6.70 -3.69 -17.24
C SER A 61 -7.14 -2.41 -16.53
N THR A 62 -8.02 -1.63 -17.17
CA THR A 62 -8.65 -0.47 -16.53
C THR A 62 -9.76 -0.84 -15.53
N LEU A 63 -10.01 -2.13 -15.34
CA LEU A 63 -11.10 -2.67 -14.52
C LEU A 63 -10.59 -3.43 -13.30
N SER A 64 -9.29 -3.63 -13.15
CA SER A 64 -8.76 -4.35 -11.98
C SER A 64 -9.10 -3.59 -10.70
N LYS A 65 -9.54 -4.35 -9.69
CA LYS A 65 -9.70 -3.85 -8.33
C LYS A 65 -8.37 -3.92 -7.61
N ILE A 66 -8.07 -2.92 -6.78
CA ILE A 66 -6.85 -2.85 -5.99
C ILE A 66 -7.23 -2.88 -4.52
N ILE A 67 -6.52 -3.71 -3.76
CA ILE A 67 -6.53 -3.69 -2.30
C ILE A 67 -5.16 -3.20 -1.85
N MET A 68 -5.13 -2.12 -1.08
CA MET A 68 -3.91 -1.60 -0.47
C MET A 68 -4.01 -1.73 1.04
N MET A 69 -3.00 -2.34 1.65
CA MET A 69 -2.88 -2.41 3.11
C MET A 69 -1.80 -1.43 3.55
N ILE A 70 -2.16 -0.48 4.40
CA ILE A 70 -1.23 0.47 5.02
C ILE A 70 -1.20 0.27 6.53
N ARG A 71 -0.11 0.68 7.16
CA ARG A 71 0.12 0.63 8.61
C ARG A 71 0.70 1.96 9.04
N GLU A 72 0.54 2.38 10.29
CA GLU A 72 1.32 3.49 10.84
C GLU A 72 2.81 3.33 10.45
N PRO A 73 3.42 4.35 9.82
CA PRO A 73 4.66 4.19 9.07
C PRO A 73 5.88 3.83 9.94
N VAL A 74 5.93 4.26 11.21
CA VAL A 74 6.97 3.85 12.16
C VAL A 74 6.86 2.35 12.45
N GLN A 75 5.67 1.88 12.80
CA GLN A 75 5.42 0.46 13.04
C GLN A 75 5.56 -0.40 11.77
N ARG A 76 5.30 0.16 10.58
CA ARG A 76 5.63 -0.50 9.31
C ARG A 76 7.14 -0.75 9.23
N ALA A 77 7.96 0.27 9.52
CA ALA A 77 9.42 0.14 9.49
C ALA A 77 9.92 -0.94 10.47
N GLU A 78 9.40 -0.95 11.70
CA GLU A 78 9.71 -1.96 12.72
C GLU A 78 9.44 -3.40 12.25
N VAL A 79 8.25 -3.62 11.66
CA VAL A 79 7.86 -4.94 11.15
C VAL A 79 8.66 -5.34 9.92
N LEU A 80 8.92 -4.40 9.01
CA LEU A 80 9.68 -4.68 7.80
C LEU A 80 11.15 -4.98 8.10
N TYR A 81 11.76 -4.25 9.04
CA TYR A 81 13.09 -4.56 9.55
C TYR A 81 13.14 -5.97 10.16
N SER A 82 12.19 -6.28 11.06
CA SER A 82 12.08 -7.62 11.66
C SER A 82 11.94 -8.72 10.60
N HIS A 83 11.20 -8.47 9.52
CA HIS A 83 11.06 -9.39 8.39
C HIS A 83 12.40 -9.64 7.68
N TYR A 84 13.19 -8.60 7.40
CA TYR A 84 14.48 -8.77 6.71
C TYR A 84 15.54 -9.45 7.57
N VAL A 85 15.57 -9.17 8.87
CA VAL A 85 16.42 -9.90 9.82
C VAL A 85 16.04 -11.38 9.82
N LEU A 86 14.74 -11.69 9.93
CA LEU A 86 14.22 -13.06 10.00
C LEU A 86 14.44 -13.88 8.73
N THR A 87 14.23 -13.29 7.55
CA THR A 87 14.18 -14.03 6.29
C THR A 87 15.48 -14.00 5.51
N GLY A 88 16.32 -13.00 5.74
CA GLY A 88 17.56 -12.80 4.98
C GLY A 88 18.83 -12.72 5.83
N GLY A 89 18.74 -12.86 7.17
CA GLY A 89 19.90 -12.66 8.05
C GLY A 89 20.54 -11.29 7.89
N ARG A 90 19.75 -10.28 7.50
CA ARG A 90 20.24 -8.94 7.18
C ARG A 90 20.63 -8.20 8.44
N TRP A 91 21.71 -7.41 8.34
CA TRP A 91 22.23 -6.53 9.39
C TRP A 91 22.48 -7.24 10.73
N PRO A 92 23.34 -8.27 10.77
CA PRO A 92 23.63 -8.98 12.02
C PRO A 92 24.21 -8.05 13.11
N ASP A 93 24.90 -6.99 12.70
CA ASP A 93 25.63 -6.08 13.57
C ASP A 93 25.02 -4.67 13.63
N ARG A 94 23.80 -4.47 13.10
CA ARG A 94 23.15 -3.15 13.16
C ARG A 94 21.76 -3.27 13.71
N SER A 95 21.38 -2.31 14.55
CA SER A 95 20.03 -2.16 15.07
C SER A 95 19.14 -1.39 14.09
N ILE A 96 17.81 -1.45 14.30
CA ILE A 96 16.88 -0.59 13.57
C ILE A 96 17.12 0.90 13.85
N ASP A 97 17.59 1.24 15.06
CA ASP A 97 17.97 2.60 15.43
C ASP A 97 19.12 3.10 14.56
N ASP A 98 20.16 2.28 14.33
CA ASP A 98 21.29 2.64 13.47
C ASP A 98 20.83 2.93 12.04
N LEU A 99 19.93 2.09 11.50
CA LEU A 99 19.42 2.27 10.13
C LEU A 99 18.52 3.50 10.03
N ALA A 100 17.70 3.77 11.05
CA ALA A 100 16.82 4.94 11.07
C ALA A 100 17.64 6.24 11.17
N ASN A 101 18.66 6.27 12.04
CA ASN A 101 19.56 7.42 12.16
C ASN A 101 20.34 7.67 10.86
N ASP A 102 20.85 6.63 10.21
CA ASP A 102 21.51 6.74 8.92
C ASP A 102 20.57 7.27 7.84
N PHE A 103 19.33 6.78 7.79
CA PHE A 103 18.31 7.25 6.87
C PHE A 103 18.02 8.74 7.08
N LEU A 104 17.69 9.14 8.31
CA LEU A 104 17.39 10.52 8.69
C LEU A 104 18.58 11.45 8.42
N LYS A 105 19.81 10.99 8.69
CA LYS A 105 21.02 11.73 8.35
C LYS A 105 21.15 11.89 6.84
N ALA A 106 21.02 10.81 6.08
CA ALA A 106 21.24 10.81 4.65
C ALA A 106 20.27 11.75 3.91
N ILE A 107 18.98 11.70 4.24
CA ILE A 107 17.98 12.59 3.62
C ILE A 107 18.17 14.07 3.98
N ASN A 108 18.79 14.37 5.12
CA ASN A 108 19.08 15.75 5.54
C ASN A 108 20.40 16.27 4.95
N THR A 109 21.36 15.39 4.68
CA THR A 109 22.65 15.78 4.08
C THR A 109 22.62 15.82 2.55
N ASP A 110 21.77 15.02 1.92
CA ASP A 110 21.59 15.04 0.46
C ASP A 110 20.65 16.20 0.08
N THR A 111 21.24 17.29 -0.43
CA THR A 111 20.48 18.49 -0.81
C THR A 111 19.43 18.22 -1.89
N GLY A 112 19.65 17.25 -2.78
CA GLY A 112 18.71 16.89 -3.82
C GLY A 112 17.46 16.22 -3.24
N VAL A 113 17.67 15.23 -2.37
CA VAL A 113 16.59 14.52 -1.67
C VAL A 113 15.83 15.46 -0.73
N ALA A 114 16.54 16.27 0.07
CA ALA A 114 15.92 17.25 0.96
C ALA A 114 15.03 18.24 0.19
N THR A 115 15.54 18.76 -0.94
CA THR A 115 14.77 19.68 -1.79
C THR A 115 13.54 19.01 -2.39
N ALA A 116 13.65 17.75 -2.84
CA ALA A 116 12.54 17.00 -3.39
C ALA A 116 11.47 16.68 -2.33
N LEU A 117 11.89 16.32 -1.11
CA LEU A 117 11.00 16.09 0.03
C LEU A 117 10.29 17.37 0.48
N GLN A 118 11.00 18.51 0.50
CA GLN A 118 10.41 19.80 0.84
C GLN A 118 9.37 20.21 -0.20
N ARG A 119 9.70 20.11 -1.49
CA ARG A 119 8.75 20.37 -2.57
C ARG A 119 7.50 19.50 -2.46
N ALA A 120 7.66 18.22 -2.10
CA ALA A 120 6.54 17.32 -1.88
C ALA A 120 5.67 17.76 -0.70
N ALA A 121 6.28 18.25 0.39
CA ALA A 121 5.58 18.77 1.56
C ALA A 121 4.86 20.10 1.29
N ASP A 122 5.39 20.91 0.37
CA ASP A 122 4.77 22.19 -0.05
C ASP A 122 3.58 22.00 -1.00
N CYS A 123 3.42 20.81 -1.60
CA CYS A 123 2.23 20.49 -2.37
C CYS A 123 0.99 20.51 -1.47
N SER A 124 -0.07 21.19 -1.92
CA SER A 124 -1.38 21.05 -1.29
C SER A 124 -1.81 19.58 -1.28
N SER A 125 -2.44 19.12 -0.19
CA SER A 125 -2.94 17.75 -0.07
C SER A 125 -4.00 17.38 -1.12
N GLY A 126 -4.61 18.38 -1.76
CA GLY A 126 -5.52 18.21 -2.90
C GLY A 126 -4.83 18.19 -4.26
N ASP A 127 -3.58 18.63 -4.37
CA ASP A 127 -2.83 18.67 -5.63
C ASP A 127 -2.13 17.34 -5.91
N VAL A 128 -2.94 16.40 -6.40
CA VAL A 128 -2.50 15.04 -6.72
C VAL A 128 -1.38 15.03 -7.77
N PHE A 129 -1.39 15.98 -8.72
CA PHE A 129 -0.37 16.06 -9.77
C PHE A 129 0.99 16.49 -9.20
N CYS A 130 1.00 17.53 -8.35
CA CYS A 130 2.21 17.97 -7.64
C CYS A 130 2.79 16.83 -6.80
N LEU A 131 1.96 16.16 -5.99
CA LEU A 131 2.39 15.04 -5.13
C LEU A 131 2.93 13.86 -5.96
N ALA A 132 2.28 13.53 -7.08
CA ALA A 132 2.70 12.43 -7.94
C ALA A 132 4.05 12.70 -8.64
N ASN A 133 4.26 13.92 -9.14
CA ASN A 133 5.55 14.31 -9.71
C ASN A 133 6.66 14.34 -8.66
N SER A 134 6.36 14.85 -7.46
CA SER A 134 7.32 14.86 -6.36
C SER A 134 7.70 13.44 -5.94
N TRP A 135 6.77 12.47 -5.93
CA TRP A 135 7.11 11.06 -5.69
C TRP A 135 8.07 10.51 -6.74
N ARG A 136 7.83 10.78 -8.02
CA ARG A 136 8.71 10.34 -9.11
C ARG A 136 10.12 10.90 -8.92
N ASP A 137 10.23 12.18 -8.57
CA ASP A 137 11.51 12.83 -8.35
C ASP A 137 12.24 12.22 -7.13
N ILE A 138 11.55 12.02 -6.00
CA ILE A 138 12.09 11.35 -4.79
C ILE A 138 12.54 9.91 -5.10
N ASN A 139 11.73 9.14 -5.82
CA ASN A 139 12.01 7.75 -6.15
C ASN A 139 13.18 7.60 -7.14
N GLY A 140 13.49 8.66 -7.89
CA GLY A 140 14.61 8.69 -8.83
C GLY A 140 16.00 8.77 -8.19
N PHE A 141 16.09 9.09 -6.89
CA PHE A 141 17.37 9.15 -6.19
C PHE A 141 17.86 7.75 -5.83
N THR A 142 19.10 7.41 -6.22
CA THR A 142 19.75 6.14 -5.87
C THR A 142 19.79 5.90 -4.36
N LEU A 143 19.89 6.97 -3.57
CA LEU A 143 19.80 6.90 -2.10
C LEU A 143 18.52 6.19 -1.65
N MET A 144 17.38 6.48 -2.28
CA MET A 144 16.08 5.92 -1.90
C MET A 144 15.90 4.46 -2.35
N ASP A 145 16.79 3.97 -3.21
CA ASP A 145 16.71 2.62 -3.78
C ASP A 145 17.46 1.55 -2.96
N THR A 146 18.29 1.97 -1.98
CA THR A 146 18.97 1.04 -1.08
C THR A 146 17.98 0.29 -0.21
N LEU A 147 18.31 -0.95 0.16
CA LEU A 147 17.41 -1.80 0.94
C LEU A 147 17.13 -1.19 2.32
N GLU A 148 18.15 -0.60 2.93
CA GLU A 148 18.12 0.13 4.20
C GLU A 148 17.12 1.28 4.13
N ASN A 149 17.26 2.15 3.13
CA ASN A 149 16.43 3.34 3.03
C ASN A 149 15.00 2.98 2.59
N LYS A 150 14.80 1.92 1.82
CA LYS A 150 13.46 1.39 1.46
C LYS A 150 12.63 1.00 2.68
N ILE A 151 13.26 0.62 3.80
CA ILE A 151 12.51 0.37 5.05
C ILE A 151 11.74 1.63 5.44
N PHE A 152 12.36 2.80 5.39
CA PHE A 152 11.77 4.06 5.86
C PHE A 152 11.06 4.82 4.73
N ALA A 153 11.67 4.93 3.56
CA ALA A 153 11.10 5.57 2.38
C ALA A 153 9.73 5.00 2.00
N GLY A 154 9.51 3.71 2.23
CA GLY A 154 8.19 3.12 1.96
C GLY A 154 7.08 3.52 2.94
N GLY A 155 7.36 4.34 3.95
CA GLY A 155 6.34 4.95 4.81
C GLY A 155 5.73 6.21 4.22
N LEU A 156 6.28 6.72 3.09
CA LEU A 156 5.87 7.95 2.42
C LEU A 156 4.56 7.81 1.63
N TYR A 157 3.51 7.35 2.31
CA TYR A 157 2.31 6.86 1.66
C TYR A 157 1.54 7.91 0.87
N ASN A 158 1.51 9.14 1.36
CA ASN A 158 0.77 10.23 0.73
C ASN A 158 1.26 10.45 -0.72
N TYR A 159 2.58 10.37 -0.93
CA TYR A 159 3.20 10.56 -2.24
C TYR A 159 3.01 9.34 -3.15
N ALA A 160 3.22 8.14 -2.63
CA ALA A 160 3.00 6.91 -3.39
C ALA A 160 1.52 6.76 -3.82
N LEU A 161 0.57 7.02 -2.91
CA LEU A 161 -0.86 7.00 -3.22
C LEU A 161 -1.24 8.05 -4.26
N ALA A 162 -0.61 9.23 -4.27
CA ALA A 162 -0.89 10.26 -5.26
C ALA A 162 -0.59 9.77 -6.70
N VAL A 163 0.47 8.99 -6.92
CA VAL A 163 0.77 8.42 -8.24
C VAL A 163 -0.30 7.43 -8.69
N TRP A 164 -0.74 6.55 -7.78
CA TRP A 164 -1.82 5.62 -8.06
C TRP A 164 -3.15 6.33 -8.33
N ARG A 165 -3.44 7.37 -7.55
CA ARG A 165 -4.63 8.22 -7.71
C ARG A 165 -4.62 8.97 -9.04
N TYR A 166 -3.49 9.56 -9.40
CA TYR A 166 -3.33 10.31 -10.64
C TYR A 166 -3.51 9.43 -11.88
N HIS A 167 -2.96 8.21 -11.85
CA HIS A 167 -2.88 7.37 -13.04
C HIS A 167 -3.97 6.32 -13.16
N TYR A 168 -4.48 5.77 -12.05
CA TYR A 168 -5.30 4.56 -12.09
C TYR A 168 -6.62 4.63 -11.33
N PHE A 169 -6.68 5.23 -10.13
CA PHE A 169 -7.86 5.10 -9.28
C PHE A 169 -9.14 5.61 -9.95
N ARG A 170 -10.21 4.82 -9.75
CA ARG A 170 -11.56 5.06 -10.27
C ARG A 170 -12.58 4.60 -9.23
N PRO A 171 -13.82 5.11 -9.30
CA PRO A 171 -14.86 4.70 -8.38
C PRO A 171 -15.12 3.20 -8.30
N GLY A 172 -15.18 2.69 -7.06
CA GLY A 172 -15.41 1.29 -6.75
C GLY A 172 -14.25 0.34 -7.09
N ARG A 173 -13.05 0.86 -7.39
CA ARG A 173 -11.87 0.05 -7.76
C ARG A 173 -10.75 0.04 -6.74
N LEU A 174 -10.89 0.76 -5.64
CA LEU A 174 -9.90 0.81 -4.57
C LEU A 174 -10.53 0.45 -3.23
N LEU A 175 -9.86 -0.45 -2.51
CA LEU A 175 -10.05 -0.70 -1.10
C LEU A 175 -8.72 -0.39 -0.39
N VAL A 176 -8.71 0.59 0.51
CA VAL A 176 -7.59 0.85 1.41
C VAL A 176 -7.95 0.32 2.79
N MET A 177 -7.05 -0.47 3.36
CA MET A 177 -7.23 -1.11 4.66
C MET A 177 -6.08 -0.76 5.58
N ASP A 178 -6.39 -0.50 6.83
CA ASP A 178 -5.40 -0.60 7.89
C ASP A 178 -5.04 -2.08 8.11
N SER A 179 -3.75 -2.37 8.00
CA SER A 179 -3.21 -3.70 8.24
C SER A 179 -3.41 -4.17 9.68
N HIS A 180 -3.45 -3.28 10.67
CA HIS A 180 -3.73 -3.68 12.07
C HIS A 180 -5.16 -4.15 12.21
N ALA A 181 -6.12 -3.34 11.77
CA ALA A 181 -7.51 -3.73 11.73
C ALA A 181 -7.74 -5.05 10.96
N TYR A 182 -6.99 -5.32 9.90
CA TYR A 182 -7.06 -6.60 9.20
C TYR A 182 -6.67 -7.79 10.08
N PHE A 183 -5.65 -7.66 10.92
CA PHE A 183 -5.24 -8.75 11.80
C PHE A 183 -6.13 -8.86 13.04
N ASP A 184 -6.53 -7.73 13.63
CA ASP A 184 -7.30 -7.69 14.88
C ASP A 184 -8.78 -8.00 14.67
N ARG A 185 -9.34 -7.56 13.54
CA ARG A 185 -10.75 -7.74 13.16
C ARG A 185 -10.87 -8.47 11.83
N ARG A 186 -10.18 -9.60 11.72
CA ARG A 186 -10.03 -10.36 10.48
C ARG A 186 -11.37 -10.73 9.82
N VAL A 187 -12.37 -11.13 10.60
CA VAL A 187 -13.69 -11.50 10.05
C VAL A 187 -14.31 -10.29 9.36
N ASP A 188 -14.38 -9.15 10.03
CA ASP A 188 -14.92 -7.91 9.44
C ASP A 188 -14.12 -7.46 8.21
N ALA A 189 -12.79 -7.56 8.29
CA ALA A 189 -11.88 -7.22 7.22
C ALA A 189 -12.13 -8.08 5.98
N MET A 190 -12.28 -9.39 6.16
CA MET A 190 -12.55 -10.33 5.09
C MET A 190 -13.97 -10.15 4.51
N ASP A 191 -14.98 -9.87 5.33
CA ASP A 191 -16.31 -9.53 4.81
C ASP A 191 -16.26 -8.28 3.92
N LYS A 192 -15.49 -7.26 4.32
CA LYS A 192 -15.27 -6.05 3.51
C LYS A 192 -14.59 -6.39 2.19
N VAL A 193 -13.55 -7.24 2.20
CA VAL A 193 -12.85 -7.70 0.99
C VAL A 193 -13.80 -8.50 0.08
N ILE A 194 -14.60 -9.41 0.62
CA ILE A 194 -15.52 -10.24 -0.17
C ILE A 194 -16.60 -9.37 -0.81
N ARG A 195 -17.20 -8.44 -0.07
CA ARG A 195 -18.15 -7.47 -0.63
C ARG A 195 -17.52 -6.61 -1.70
N PHE A 196 -16.30 -6.11 -1.45
CA PHE A 196 -15.58 -5.30 -2.41
C PHE A 196 -15.27 -6.07 -3.69
N MET A 197 -14.81 -7.33 -3.60
CA MET A 197 -14.40 -8.12 -4.77
C MET A 197 -15.58 -8.71 -5.52
N TYR A 198 -16.50 -9.36 -4.80
CA TYR A 198 -17.59 -10.16 -5.37
C TYR A 198 -18.96 -9.48 -5.35
N GLY A 199 -19.14 -8.37 -4.64
CA GLY A 199 -20.44 -7.69 -4.53
C GLY A 199 -21.47 -8.46 -3.70
N ARG A 200 -21.05 -9.47 -2.93
CA ARG A 200 -21.91 -10.29 -2.04
C ARG A 200 -21.39 -10.29 -0.60
N PRO A 201 -22.23 -10.60 0.40
CA PRO A 201 -21.75 -10.88 1.74
C PRO A 201 -20.85 -12.13 1.79
N MET A 202 -20.03 -12.21 2.84
CA MET A 202 -19.24 -13.40 3.14
C MET A 202 -20.13 -14.57 3.58
N LEU A 203 -19.89 -15.75 3.00
CA LEU A 203 -20.62 -16.99 3.31
C LEU A 203 -20.23 -17.54 4.69
N PRO A 204 -21.08 -18.36 5.33
CA PRO A 204 -20.77 -18.96 6.64
C PRO A 204 -19.45 -19.75 6.66
N SER A 205 -19.16 -20.52 5.61
CA SER A 205 -17.90 -21.26 5.48
C SER A 205 -16.67 -20.35 5.39
N GLU A 206 -16.78 -19.23 4.68
CA GLU A 206 -15.74 -18.21 4.57
C GLU A 206 -15.54 -17.48 5.91
N GLN A 207 -16.62 -17.23 6.66
CA GLN A 207 -16.57 -16.67 8.02
C GLN A 207 -15.81 -17.60 8.97
N THR A 208 -16.13 -18.90 8.96
CA THR A 208 -15.39 -19.88 9.76
C THR A 208 -13.90 -19.89 9.40
N LEU A 209 -13.57 -19.84 8.10
CA LEU A 209 -12.18 -19.79 7.65
C LEU A 209 -11.46 -18.52 8.14
N ALA A 210 -12.10 -17.35 8.00
CA ALA A 210 -11.55 -16.07 8.47
C ALA A 210 -11.35 -16.07 10.00
N ALA A 211 -12.28 -16.70 10.75
CA ALA A 211 -12.24 -16.79 12.21
C ALA A 211 -11.15 -17.74 12.75
N THR A 212 -10.63 -18.66 11.93
CA THR A 212 -9.57 -19.59 12.37
C THR A 212 -8.27 -18.90 12.82
N GLY A 213 -8.10 -17.62 12.53
CA GLY A 213 -6.91 -16.86 12.94
C GLY A 213 -5.61 -17.36 12.32
N GLY A 214 -5.68 -18.32 11.39
CA GLY A 214 -4.51 -18.91 10.74
C GLY A 214 -3.68 -17.83 10.05
N VAL A 215 -2.57 -17.43 10.67
CA VAL A 215 -1.52 -16.69 9.96
C VAL A 215 -0.69 -17.76 9.29
N TRP A 216 -0.89 -17.95 7.99
CA TRP A 216 -0.05 -18.85 7.20
C TRP A 216 1.38 -18.28 7.20
N ARG A 217 2.20 -18.82 8.09
CA ARG A 217 3.63 -18.52 8.14
C ARG A 217 4.33 -19.50 7.22
N LYS A 218 5.33 -19.02 6.50
CA LYS A 218 6.25 -19.92 5.79
C LYS A 218 6.83 -20.89 6.83
N VAL A 219 6.72 -22.19 6.57
CA VAL A 219 7.20 -23.25 7.46
C VAL A 219 8.68 -22.98 7.80
N GLY A 220 9.04 -23.04 9.09
CA GLY A 220 10.41 -22.84 9.56
C GLY A 220 10.81 -21.39 9.87
N VAL A 221 9.94 -20.39 9.68
CA VAL A 221 10.24 -19.00 10.10
C VAL A 221 10.05 -18.85 11.61
N ARG A 222 11.14 -18.58 12.33
CA ARG A 222 11.14 -18.35 13.78
C ARG A 222 10.37 -17.08 14.13
N VAL A 223 9.76 -17.05 15.31
CA VAL A 223 9.22 -15.82 15.90
C VAL A 223 10.39 -15.07 16.51
N VAL A 224 10.74 -13.91 15.96
CA VAL A 224 11.68 -13.00 16.62
C VAL A 224 10.88 -12.01 17.46
N PRO A 225 11.33 -11.68 18.67
CA PRO A 225 10.75 -10.60 19.47
C PRO A 225 10.58 -9.36 18.61
N LYS A 226 9.50 -8.61 18.82
CA LYS A 226 9.24 -7.37 18.07
C LYS A 226 10.45 -6.43 18.23
N LEU A 227 11.21 -6.23 17.15
CA LEU A 227 12.33 -5.30 17.15
C LEU A 227 11.74 -3.91 16.95
N ILE A 228 11.69 -3.14 18.05
CA ILE A 228 11.13 -1.80 18.09
C ILE A 228 12.24 -0.76 18.18
N LEU A 229 11.95 0.43 17.67
CA LEU A 229 12.84 1.59 17.80
C LEU A 229 12.92 2.03 19.27
N SER A 230 14.07 2.56 19.69
CA SER A 230 14.14 3.30 20.95
C SER A 230 13.24 4.54 20.91
N ALA A 231 12.76 4.99 22.07
CA ALA A 231 11.84 6.12 22.16
C ALA A 231 12.35 7.40 21.44
N PRO A 232 13.64 7.81 21.58
CA PRO A 232 14.15 8.99 20.88
C PRO A 232 14.13 8.86 19.36
N VAL A 233 14.58 7.71 18.82
CA VAL A 233 14.62 7.50 17.37
C VAL A 233 13.21 7.33 16.81
N ARG A 234 12.33 6.67 17.56
CA ARG A 234 10.89 6.57 17.25
C ARG A 234 10.26 7.95 17.12
N GLN A 235 10.56 8.86 18.04
CA GLN A 235 10.07 10.24 18.00
C GLN A 235 10.57 10.99 16.76
N GLN A 236 11.87 10.96 16.48
CA GLN A 236 12.43 11.63 15.29
C GLN A 236 11.81 11.11 13.99
N LEU A 237 11.60 9.79 13.89
CA LEU A 237 10.98 9.19 12.72
C LEU A 237 9.48 9.54 12.63
N SER A 238 8.78 9.63 13.76
CA SER A 238 7.40 10.13 13.80
C SER A 238 7.30 11.57 13.31
N GLU A 239 8.18 12.46 13.76
CA GLU A 239 8.23 13.87 13.33
C GLU A 239 8.47 13.99 11.81
N PHE A 240 9.38 13.17 11.29
CA PHE A 240 9.61 13.04 9.84
C PHE A 240 8.33 12.64 9.08
N TYR A 241 7.64 11.57 9.52
CA TYR A 241 6.40 11.14 8.86
C TYR A 241 5.23 12.10 9.09
N GLU A 242 5.22 12.84 10.19
CA GLU A 242 4.22 13.88 10.40
C GLU A 242 4.30 14.93 9.30
N GLN A 243 5.51 15.43 9.06
CA GLN A 243 5.80 16.44 8.03
C GLN A 243 5.46 15.93 6.62
N HIS A 244 5.89 14.72 6.27
CA HIS A 244 5.84 14.24 4.88
C HIS A 244 4.66 13.32 4.56
N VAL A 245 3.90 12.86 5.56
CA VAL A 245 2.84 11.87 5.36
C VAL A 245 1.55 12.29 6.06
N MET A 246 1.57 12.45 7.37
CA MET A 246 0.33 12.55 8.15
C MET A 246 -0.47 13.80 7.85
N ARG A 247 0.19 14.94 7.62
CA ARG A 247 -0.49 16.20 7.22
C ARG A 247 -1.38 16.04 5.97
N GLY A 248 -1.00 15.17 5.03
CA GLY A 248 -1.75 14.97 3.78
C GLY A 248 -2.59 13.69 3.73
N LEU A 249 -2.18 12.64 4.45
CA LEU A 249 -2.74 11.30 4.31
C LEU A 249 -4.25 11.25 4.57
N PHE A 250 -4.74 11.79 5.69
CA PHE A 250 -6.17 11.71 6.02
C PHE A 250 -7.04 12.56 5.12
N ARG A 251 -6.49 13.64 4.57
CA ARG A 251 -7.17 14.42 3.53
C ARG A 251 -7.24 13.63 2.22
N MET A 252 -6.14 12.99 1.82
CA MET A 252 -6.08 12.11 0.65
C MET A 252 -7.08 10.95 0.79
N LEU A 253 -7.11 10.27 1.94
CA LEU A 253 -8.07 9.19 2.23
C LEU A 253 -9.52 9.70 2.22
N SER A 254 -9.80 10.86 2.83
CA SER A 254 -11.13 11.48 2.79
C SER A 254 -11.57 11.75 1.35
N ASP A 255 -10.71 12.38 0.55
CA ASP A 255 -11.03 12.71 -0.84
C ASP A 255 -11.25 11.45 -1.68
N MET A 256 -10.40 10.42 -1.53
CA MET A 256 -10.59 9.14 -2.23
C MET A 256 -11.91 8.47 -1.81
N ARG A 257 -12.29 8.51 -0.53
CA ARG A 257 -13.57 7.99 -0.06
C ARG A 257 -14.74 8.79 -0.63
N ASP A 258 -14.71 10.10 -0.45
CA ASP A 258 -15.89 10.96 -0.60
C ASP A 258 -16.13 11.41 -2.04
N LYS A 259 -15.06 11.57 -2.84
CA LYS A 259 -15.12 12.01 -4.24
C LYS A 259 -14.97 10.87 -5.22
N GLU A 260 -14.18 9.85 -4.83
CA GLU A 260 -13.84 8.74 -5.72
C GLU A 260 -14.48 7.42 -5.28
N GLY A 261 -15.30 7.37 -4.24
CA GLY A 261 -15.98 6.14 -3.83
C GLY A 261 -15.03 4.99 -3.48
N ALA A 262 -13.81 5.30 -3.05
CA ALA A 262 -12.87 4.31 -2.53
C ALA A 262 -13.40 3.73 -1.22
N TRP A 263 -13.18 2.43 -1.03
CA TRP A 263 -13.56 1.74 0.18
C TRP A 263 -12.46 1.90 1.23
N MET A 264 -12.84 2.24 2.45
CA MET A 264 -11.92 2.38 3.58
C MET A 264 -12.28 1.36 4.66
N PHE A 265 -11.27 0.77 5.30
CA PHE A 265 -11.45 -0.12 6.44
C PHE A 265 -10.34 0.08 7.48
N GLY A 266 -10.71 0.17 8.75
CA GLY A 266 -9.75 0.13 9.85
C GLY A 266 -9.22 1.48 10.37
N PHE A 267 -9.52 2.59 9.72
CA PHE A 267 -9.05 3.94 10.10
C PHE A 267 -9.95 4.62 11.16
N ASN A 268 -10.45 3.88 12.14
CA ASN A 268 -11.44 4.34 13.11
C ASN A 268 -10.97 4.28 14.57
N GLY A 269 -9.68 4.02 14.82
CA GLY A 269 -9.11 3.93 16.16
C GLY A 269 -7.58 3.98 16.15
N GLU A 270 -6.97 3.48 17.20
CA GLU A 270 -5.52 3.38 17.33
C GLU A 270 -4.88 2.57 16.19
N PRO A 271 -3.63 2.89 15.80
CA PRO A 271 -2.80 4.00 16.28
C PRO A 271 -3.12 5.35 15.60
N TRP A 272 -4.16 5.42 14.77
CA TRP A 272 -4.44 6.56 13.90
C TRP A 272 -5.07 7.76 14.61
N ASN A 273 -5.72 7.53 15.74
CA ASN A 273 -6.42 8.54 16.53
C ASN A 273 -5.54 9.68 17.05
N GLU A 274 -4.23 9.45 17.13
CA GLU A 274 -3.22 10.43 17.53
C GLU A 274 -2.64 11.21 16.34
N CYS A 275 -2.91 10.78 15.10
CA CYS A 275 -2.34 11.40 13.92
C CYS A 275 -3.07 12.69 13.51
N PRO A 276 -2.36 13.72 13.02
CA PRO A 276 -2.98 14.92 12.45
C PRO A 276 -3.99 14.60 11.33
N GLY A 277 -5.16 15.25 11.34
CA GLY A 277 -6.20 15.07 10.32
C GLY A 277 -7.16 13.88 10.54
N PHE A 278 -6.90 13.02 11.54
CA PHE A 278 -7.74 11.86 11.81
C PHE A 278 -9.16 12.24 12.26
N ARG A 279 -9.28 13.27 13.10
CA ARG A 279 -10.57 13.70 13.67
C ARG A 279 -11.51 14.16 12.56
N GLU A 280 -11.00 14.94 11.61
CA GLU A 280 -11.71 15.45 10.44
C GLU A 280 -12.12 14.29 9.52
N PHE A 281 -11.22 13.34 9.27
CA PHE A 281 -11.50 12.15 8.45
C PHE A 281 -12.68 11.32 9.01
N ASN A 282 -12.74 11.15 10.33
CA ASN A 282 -13.81 10.38 10.98
C ASN A 282 -15.10 11.16 11.19
N ALA A 283 -15.05 12.48 11.39
CA ALA A 283 -16.24 13.32 11.44
C ALA A 283 -17.01 13.29 10.11
N ALA A 284 -16.29 13.40 8.98
CA ALA A 284 -16.88 13.36 7.65
C ALA A 284 -17.51 12.00 7.28
N GLY A 285 -16.99 10.89 7.84
CA GLY A 285 -17.50 9.54 7.56
C GLY A 285 -18.85 9.24 8.21
N LYS A 286 -19.24 9.96 9.26
CA LYS A 286 -20.50 9.74 10.00
C LYS A 286 -21.73 10.41 9.37
N SER A 287 -21.55 11.31 8.39
CA SER A 287 -22.67 12.06 7.80
C SER A 287 -23.30 11.39 6.56
N LYS A 288 -22.84 10.21 6.16
CA LYS A 288 -23.23 9.52 4.91
C LYS A 288 -23.74 8.09 5.09
N LEU A 289 -24.09 7.70 6.31
CA LEU A 289 -24.81 6.46 6.62
C LEU A 289 -26.21 6.80 7.12
#